data_AF-A0A7C2HC93-F1
#
_entry.id   AF-A0A7C2HC93-F1
#
_cell.length_a   1.000
_cell.length_b   1.000
_cell.length_c   1.000
_cell.angle_alpha   90.00
_cell.angle_beta   90.00
_cell.angle_gamma   90.00
#
_symmetry.space_group_name_H-M   'P 1'
#
loop_
_entity.id
_entity.type
_entity.pdbx_description
1 polymer ?
#
loop_
_entity_poly.entity_id
_entity_poly.type
_entity_poly.pdbx_seq_one_letter_code
_entity_poly.pdbx_strand_id
1 'polypeptide(L)'
;MEKERENVQGGLAGEPARPAGPAGAAGLEDGLKALSESMEAAASTNFLAQDAELVQDFLVEAREHLARIEACLLEIEQRTHTPETLHAAFRSFHTIKGLAGFLDYQVIQRVAHETETLLDLARNGQLELRPQTVDVILAAGDYLALWLNTIEAAAAGRAVAEPPPPDALIARVQAAASGGPAEDEPKERPRKEDREPAEAADAPAAGPKPEPR
;
A
#
# COMPACT_ATOMS: atom_id res chain seq x y z
N MET A 1 66.46 7.16 -43.65
CA MET A 1 65.62 6.28 -44.49
C MET A 1 66.48 5.11 -44.90
N GLU A 2 65.86 3.93 -45.03
CA GLU A 2 66.46 2.60 -45.26
C GLU A 2 66.98 1.90 -44.00
N LYS A 3 66.63 0.65 -43.67
CA LYS A 3 65.61 -0.33 -44.11
C LYS A 3 65.54 -1.35 -42.96
N GLU A 4 64.36 -1.58 -42.39
CA GLU A 4 63.65 -2.88 -42.41
C GLU A 4 64.50 -4.12 -42.11
N ARG A 5 64.29 -4.72 -40.92
CA ARG A 5 63.49 -5.95 -40.70
C ARG A 5 64.10 -7.17 -41.39
N GLU A 6 64.66 -8.09 -40.59
CA GLU A 6 64.17 -9.47 -40.47
C GLU A 6 65.07 -10.25 -39.52
N ASN A 7 64.45 -10.87 -38.51
CA ASN A 7 65.07 -11.88 -37.67
C ASN A 7 64.16 -13.12 -37.78
N VAL A 8 64.66 -14.17 -38.43
CA VAL A 8 64.03 -15.50 -38.64
C VAL A 8 65.17 -16.51 -38.44
N GLN A 9 65.26 -17.25 -37.33
CA GLN A 9 64.53 -18.42 -36.84
C GLN A 9 65.21 -19.77 -37.20
N GLY A 10 65.47 -20.57 -36.16
CA GLY A 10 65.67 -22.03 -36.18
C GLY A 10 67.02 -22.47 -35.61
N GLY A 11 67.17 -23.37 -34.64
CA GLY A 11 66.33 -24.29 -33.86
C GLY A 11 67.34 -25.17 -33.08
N LEU A 12 67.11 -25.69 -31.86
CA LEU A 12 66.27 -26.85 -31.55
C LEU A 12 66.47 -27.24 -30.06
N ALA A 13 65.46 -27.94 -29.54
CA ALA A 13 65.44 -28.86 -28.39
C ALA A 13 65.04 -28.33 -27.00
N GLY A 14 63.76 -28.59 -26.67
CA GLY A 14 63.24 -28.61 -25.30
C GLY A 14 61.73 -28.37 -25.21
N GLU A 15 60.90 -29.39 -25.46
CA GLU A 15 59.45 -29.39 -25.16
C GLU A 15 59.20 -29.87 -23.70
N PRO A 16 57.95 -29.88 -23.17
CA PRO A 16 57.37 -28.83 -22.35
C PRO A 16 57.10 -29.26 -20.89
N ALA A 17 56.93 -28.30 -19.98
CA ALA A 17 56.28 -28.57 -18.69
C ALA A 17 55.29 -27.44 -18.35
N ARG A 18 54.03 -27.67 -18.74
CA ARG A 18 52.88 -27.06 -18.07
C ARG A 18 52.86 -27.55 -16.62
N PRO A 19 52.62 -26.70 -15.60
CA PRO A 19 52.07 -27.23 -14.36
C PRO A 19 50.61 -27.58 -14.62
N ALA A 20 50.32 -28.87 -14.46
CA ALA A 20 49.00 -29.45 -14.44
C ALA A 20 48.12 -28.75 -13.39
N GLY A 21 46.85 -28.53 -13.73
CA GLY A 21 45.83 -28.35 -12.70
C GLY A 21 45.55 -29.68 -12.00
N PRO A 22 45.09 -29.64 -10.74
CA PRO A 22 44.00 -30.47 -10.25
C PRO A 22 42.72 -29.59 -10.28
N ALA A 23 41.66 -29.88 -11.05
CA ALA A 23 40.77 -31.03 -10.95
C ALA A 23 40.50 -31.43 -9.49
N GLY A 24 39.37 -30.98 -8.93
CA GLY A 24 38.92 -31.44 -7.62
C GLY A 24 37.72 -30.67 -7.06
N ALA A 25 36.51 -31.08 -7.45
CA ALA A 25 35.19 -30.92 -6.80
C ALA A 25 34.69 -29.53 -6.33
N ALA A 26 35.49 -28.71 -5.65
CA ALA A 26 35.01 -27.53 -4.92
C ALA A 26 34.40 -26.43 -5.81
N GLY A 27 34.98 -26.17 -7.00
CA GLY A 27 34.48 -25.12 -7.89
C GLY A 27 33.18 -25.46 -8.63
N LEU A 28 32.85 -26.76 -8.77
CA LEU A 28 31.61 -27.21 -9.40
C LEU A 28 30.45 -27.15 -8.41
N GLU A 29 30.72 -27.50 -7.14
CA GLU A 29 29.75 -27.44 -6.06
C GLU A 29 29.38 -25.98 -5.71
N ASP A 30 30.37 -25.08 -5.63
CA ASP A 30 30.12 -23.65 -5.44
C ASP A 30 29.38 -23.02 -6.64
N GLY A 31 29.69 -23.45 -7.86
CA GLY A 31 28.99 -23.01 -9.07
C GLY A 31 27.55 -23.52 -9.14
N LEU A 32 27.32 -24.78 -8.74
CA LEU A 32 25.98 -25.39 -8.70
C LEU A 32 25.14 -24.81 -7.56
N LYS A 33 25.78 -24.47 -6.43
CA LYS A 33 25.16 -23.76 -5.32
C LYS A 33 24.80 -22.34 -5.71
N ALA A 34 25.69 -21.59 -6.34
CA ALA A 34 25.40 -20.23 -6.84
C ALA A 34 24.33 -20.22 -7.95
N LEU A 35 24.30 -21.25 -8.82
CA LEU A 35 23.24 -21.45 -9.80
C LEU A 35 21.92 -21.85 -9.14
N SER A 36 21.95 -22.71 -8.12
CA SER A 36 20.77 -23.10 -7.33
C SER A 36 20.23 -21.93 -6.52
N GLU A 37 21.08 -21.12 -5.91
CA GLU A 37 20.73 -19.91 -5.15
C GLU A 37 20.23 -18.82 -6.10
N SER A 38 20.81 -18.69 -7.31
CA SER A 38 20.31 -17.80 -8.35
C SER A 38 18.99 -18.29 -8.96
N MET A 39 18.80 -19.61 -9.10
CA MET A 39 17.55 -20.21 -9.55
C MET A 39 16.48 -20.18 -8.46
N GLU A 40 16.81 -20.32 -7.18
CA GLU A 40 15.89 -20.14 -6.05
C GLU A 40 15.53 -18.67 -5.87
N ALA A 41 16.47 -17.74 -6.04
CA ALA A 41 16.19 -16.31 -6.07
C ALA A 41 15.29 -15.94 -7.27
N ALA A 42 15.55 -16.50 -8.45
CA ALA A 42 14.71 -16.31 -9.63
C ALA A 42 13.36 -17.05 -9.56
N ALA A 43 13.29 -18.22 -8.92
CA ALA A 43 12.08 -19.03 -8.78
C ALA A 43 11.18 -18.57 -7.63
N SER A 44 11.74 -17.91 -6.62
CA SER A 44 10.96 -17.23 -5.59
C SER A 44 10.38 -15.90 -6.06
N THR A 45 10.73 -15.44 -7.28
CA THR A 45 10.18 -14.22 -7.88
C THR A 45 8.80 -14.50 -8.46
N ASN A 46 7.81 -14.50 -7.56
CA ASN A 46 6.39 -14.28 -7.82
C ASN A 46 5.72 -15.18 -8.89
N PHE A 47 5.80 -16.51 -8.72
CA PHE A 47 5.11 -17.49 -9.57
C PHE A 47 3.59 -17.21 -9.70
N LEU A 48 2.95 -16.73 -8.63
CA LEU A 48 1.51 -16.44 -8.63
C LEU A 48 1.15 -15.25 -9.51
N ALA A 49 1.98 -14.20 -9.57
CA ALA A 49 1.74 -13.09 -10.50
C ALA A 49 2.10 -13.39 -11.96
N GLN A 50 2.62 -14.59 -12.26
CA GLN A 50 2.76 -15.07 -13.64
C GLN A 50 1.51 -15.82 -14.12
N ASP A 51 0.61 -16.17 -13.21
CA ASP A 51 -0.67 -16.78 -13.56
C ASP A 51 -1.64 -15.70 -14.05
N ALA A 52 -1.94 -15.73 -15.35
CA ALA A 52 -2.80 -14.75 -15.98
C ALA A 52 -4.23 -14.75 -15.41
N GLU A 53 -4.76 -15.90 -14.99
CA GLU A 53 -6.11 -15.97 -14.42
C GLU A 53 -6.14 -15.27 -13.06
N LEU A 54 -5.18 -15.58 -12.18
CA LEU A 54 -5.08 -14.92 -10.86
C LEU A 54 -4.87 -13.41 -10.98
N VAL A 55 -4.06 -12.96 -11.94
CA VAL A 55 -3.84 -11.53 -12.16
C VAL A 55 -5.11 -10.85 -12.68
N GLN A 56 -5.88 -11.49 -13.57
CA GLN A 56 -7.14 -10.93 -14.06
C GLN A 56 -8.18 -10.85 -12.94
N ASP A 57 -8.33 -11.89 -12.12
CA ASP A 57 -9.24 -11.88 -10.97
C ASP A 57 -8.89 -10.76 -9.99
N PHE A 58 -7.59 -10.60 -9.68
CA PHE A 58 -7.10 -9.50 -8.87
C PHE A 58 -7.46 -8.13 -9.46
N LEU A 59 -7.24 -7.92 -10.76
CA LEU A 59 -7.53 -6.65 -11.42
C LEU A 59 -9.03 -6.31 -11.35
N VAL A 60 -9.90 -7.30 -11.55
CA VAL A 60 -11.35 -7.13 -11.45
C VAL A 60 -11.75 -6.77 -10.02
N GLU A 61 -11.37 -7.59 -9.03
CA GLU A 61 -11.74 -7.36 -7.63
C GLU A 61 -11.19 -6.04 -7.09
N ALA A 62 -9.91 -5.72 -7.38
CA ALA A 62 -9.30 -4.49 -6.91
C ALA A 62 -10.00 -3.25 -7.49
N ARG A 63 -10.44 -3.28 -8.76
CA ARG A 63 -11.20 -2.18 -9.37
C ARG A 63 -12.58 -2.00 -8.74
N GLU A 64 -13.28 -3.09 -8.43
CA GLU A 64 -14.56 -3.01 -7.71
C GLU A 64 -14.38 -2.37 -6.32
N HIS A 65 -13.32 -2.76 -5.60
CA HIS A 65 -12.99 -2.16 -4.31
C HIS A 65 -12.61 -0.69 -4.41
N LEU A 66 -11.85 -0.28 -5.42
CA LEU A 66 -11.51 1.13 -5.66
C LEU A 66 -12.75 1.98 -5.98
N ALA A 67 -13.63 1.51 -6.86
CA ALA A 67 -14.89 2.20 -7.15
C ALA A 67 -15.76 2.37 -5.90
N ARG A 68 -15.79 1.35 -5.03
CA ARG A 68 -16.48 1.43 -3.74
C ARG A 68 -15.82 2.44 -2.79
N ILE A 69 -14.50 2.51 -2.76
CA ILE A 69 -13.76 3.49 -1.96
C ILE A 69 -14.11 4.91 -2.41
N GLU A 70 -14.06 5.19 -3.71
CA GLU A 70 -14.40 6.51 -4.27
C GLU A 70 -15.82 6.94 -3.87
N ALA A 71 -16.80 6.04 -4.01
CA ALA A 71 -18.18 6.33 -3.61
C ALA A 71 -18.30 6.65 -2.10
N CYS A 72 -17.62 5.88 -1.25
CA CYS A 72 -17.61 6.12 0.20
C CYS A 72 -16.94 7.47 0.55
N LEU A 73 -15.84 7.82 -0.11
CA LEU A 73 -15.13 9.07 0.14
C LEU A 73 -15.93 10.29 -0.32
N LEU A 74 -16.68 10.16 -1.42
CA LEU A 74 -17.59 11.19 -1.88
C LEU A 74 -18.73 11.45 -0.88
N GLU A 75 -19.30 10.41 -0.27
CA GLU A 75 -20.28 10.56 0.84
C GLU A 75 -19.66 11.26 2.06
N ILE A 76 -18.39 10.96 2.35
CA ILE A 76 -17.66 11.59 3.46
C ILE A 76 -17.47 13.08 3.20
N GLU A 77 -17.02 13.44 1.99
CA GLU A 77 -16.84 14.83 1.56
C GLU A 77 -18.16 15.63 1.62
N GLN A 78 -19.26 15.03 1.17
CA GLN A 78 -20.60 15.63 1.19
C GLN A 78 -21.23 15.70 2.58
N ARG A 79 -20.58 15.15 3.62
CA ARG A 79 -21.09 15.05 4.99
C ARG A 79 -22.42 14.28 5.09
N THR A 80 -22.64 13.32 4.19
CA THR A 80 -23.79 12.41 4.20
C THR A 80 -23.42 11.00 4.66
N HIS A 81 -22.13 10.78 4.99
CA HIS A 81 -21.61 9.49 5.44
C HIS A 81 -22.19 9.03 6.78
N THR A 82 -22.14 7.71 6.97
CA THR A 82 -22.41 7.05 8.25
C THR A 82 -21.16 6.35 8.76
N PRO A 83 -21.11 5.88 10.01
CA PRO A 83 -20.03 5.02 10.48
C PRO A 83 -19.82 3.78 9.58
N GLU A 84 -20.88 3.27 8.97
CA GLU A 84 -20.79 2.13 8.05
C GLU A 84 -20.13 2.51 6.72
N THR A 85 -20.29 3.74 6.24
CA THR A 85 -19.57 4.26 5.06
C THR A 85 -18.05 4.18 5.29
N LEU A 86 -17.59 4.59 6.47
CA LEU A 86 -16.17 4.54 6.84
C LEU A 86 -15.66 3.10 6.98
N HIS A 87 -16.43 2.22 7.62
CA HIS A 87 -16.10 0.79 7.69
C HIS A 87 -16.04 0.13 6.31
N ALA A 88 -16.92 0.51 5.39
CA ALA A 88 -16.91 0.02 4.02
C ALA A 88 -15.63 0.42 3.29
N ALA A 89 -15.21 1.68 3.36
CA ALA A 89 -13.94 2.14 2.80
C ALA A 89 -12.74 1.40 3.38
N PHE A 90 -12.68 1.27 4.72
CA PHE A 90 -11.63 0.51 5.41
C PHE A 90 -11.56 -0.94 4.91
N ARG A 91 -12.70 -1.65 4.84
CA ARG A 91 -12.73 -3.05 4.38
C ARG A 91 -12.24 -3.18 2.95
N SER A 92 -12.58 -2.25 2.05
CA SER A 92 -12.09 -2.27 0.68
C SER A 92 -10.57 -2.14 0.60
N PHE A 93 -9.96 -1.20 1.34
CA PHE A 93 -8.49 -1.10 1.39
C PHE A 93 -7.85 -2.35 2.00
N HIS A 94 -8.46 -2.91 3.06
CA HIS A 94 -7.99 -4.13 3.70
C HIS A 94 -7.99 -5.33 2.73
N THR A 95 -9.03 -5.46 1.91
CA THR A 95 -9.10 -6.50 0.88
C THR A 95 -8.03 -6.27 -0.19
N ILE A 96 -7.89 -5.06 -0.72
CA ILE A 96 -6.85 -4.74 -1.72
C ILE A 96 -5.45 -5.05 -1.17
N LYS A 97 -5.16 -4.69 0.09
CA LYS A 97 -3.89 -5.02 0.76
C LYS A 97 -3.66 -6.54 0.81
N GLY A 98 -4.70 -7.31 1.17
CA GLY A 98 -4.62 -8.78 1.24
C GLY A 98 -4.32 -9.40 -0.12
N LEU A 99 -5.06 -8.99 -1.15
CA LEU A 99 -4.85 -9.49 -2.52
C LEU A 99 -3.47 -9.10 -3.07
N ALA A 100 -3.05 -7.86 -2.85
CA ALA A 100 -1.74 -7.38 -3.27
C ALA A 100 -0.60 -8.11 -2.55
N GLY A 101 -0.76 -8.42 -1.26
CA GLY A 101 0.20 -9.22 -0.52
C GLY A 101 0.27 -10.67 -1.00
N PHE A 102 -0.87 -11.24 -1.41
CA PHE A 102 -0.93 -12.60 -1.96
C PHE A 102 -0.18 -12.72 -3.31
N LEU A 103 -0.28 -11.69 -4.17
CA LEU A 103 0.42 -11.61 -5.44
C LEU A 103 1.77 -10.88 -5.36
N ASP A 104 2.32 -10.64 -4.17
CA ASP A 104 3.60 -9.94 -3.94
C ASP A 104 3.72 -8.57 -4.66
N TYR A 105 2.61 -7.85 -4.82
CA TYR A 105 2.59 -6.47 -5.31
C TYR A 105 2.91 -5.49 -4.18
N GLN A 106 4.17 -5.46 -3.77
CA GLN A 106 4.64 -4.75 -2.58
C GLN A 106 4.30 -3.25 -2.55
N VAL A 107 4.36 -2.57 -3.69
CA VAL A 107 4.03 -1.13 -3.77
C VAL A 107 2.54 -0.88 -3.50
N ILE A 108 1.66 -1.68 -4.11
CA ILE A 108 0.20 -1.62 -3.87
C ILE A 108 -0.08 -1.95 -2.40
N GLN A 109 0.51 -3.04 -1.89
CA GLN A 109 0.34 -3.48 -0.51
C GLN A 109 0.74 -2.40 0.49
N ARG A 110 1.89 -1.74 0.28
CA ARG A 110 2.39 -0.68 1.15
C ARG A 110 1.46 0.53 1.17
N VAL A 111 1.01 1.01 0.01
CA VAL A 111 0.09 2.16 -0.06
C VAL A 111 -1.28 1.83 0.55
N ALA A 112 -1.82 0.64 0.27
CA ALA A 112 -3.08 0.19 0.86
C ALA A 112 -2.99 0.07 2.38
N HIS A 113 -1.87 -0.45 2.91
CA HIS A 113 -1.65 -0.56 4.35
C HIS A 113 -1.60 0.80 5.05
N GLU A 114 -0.78 1.75 4.57
CA GLU A 114 -0.67 3.08 5.20
C GLU A 114 -2.03 3.81 5.19
N THR A 115 -2.78 3.66 4.11
CA THR A 115 -4.12 4.25 3.97
C THR A 115 -5.14 3.56 4.88
N GLU A 116 -5.08 2.23 5.01
CA GLU A 116 -5.88 1.47 5.96
C GLU A 116 -5.62 1.90 7.41
N THR A 117 -4.36 2.13 7.79
CA THR A 117 -3.98 2.63 9.12
C THR A 117 -4.60 4.00 9.41
N LEU A 118 -4.57 4.92 8.44
CA LEU A 118 -5.22 6.22 8.57
C LEU A 118 -6.73 6.07 8.81
N LEU A 119 -7.40 5.23 8.01
CA LEU A 119 -8.84 4.96 8.15
C LEU A 119 -9.18 4.26 9.48
N ASP A 120 -8.28 3.43 10.00
CA ASP A 120 -8.42 2.80 11.31
C ASP A 120 -8.46 3.83 12.43
N LEU A 121 -7.58 4.83 12.41
CA LEU A 121 -7.61 5.93 13.36
C LEU A 121 -8.95 6.68 13.30
N ALA A 122 -9.44 6.95 12.08
CA ALA A 122 -10.70 7.66 11.88
C ALA A 122 -11.91 6.90 12.42
N ARG A 123 -12.03 5.60 12.13
CA ARG A 123 -13.18 4.80 12.59
C ARG A 123 -13.18 4.58 14.11
N ASN A 124 -12.00 4.60 14.73
CA ASN A 124 -11.84 4.49 16.17
C ASN A 124 -12.01 5.84 16.89
N GLY A 125 -12.37 6.91 16.16
CA GLY A 125 -12.57 8.25 16.72
C GLY A 125 -11.28 8.95 17.15
N GLN A 126 -10.12 8.47 16.70
CA GLN A 126 -8.81 9.03 17.00
C GLN A 126 -8.37 10.08 15.98
N LEU A 127 -9.04 10.16 14.83
CA LEU A 127 -8.78 11.13 13.76
C LEU A 127 -10.10 11.65 13.17
N GLU A 128 -10.21 12.96 13.00
CA GLU A 128 -11.31 13.58 12.26
C GLU A 128 -10.99 13.62 10.76
N LEU A 129 -11.91 13.11 9.91
CA LEU A 129 -11.78 13.18 8.47
C LEU A 129 -12.15 14.57 7.95
N ARG A 130 -11.12 15.41 7.81
CA ARG A 130 -11.21 16.74 7.19
C ARG A 130 -11.05 16.62 5.67
N PRO A 131 -11.48 17.63 4.87
CA PRO A 131 -11.34 17.61 3.42
C PRO A 131 -9.93 17.24 2.94
N GLN A 132 -8.90 17.83 3.58
CA GLN A 132 -7.49 17.54 3.24
C GLN A 132 -7.10 16.08 3.50
N THR A 133 -7.70 15.44 4.52
CA THR A 133 -7.48 14.02 4.80
C THR A 133 -8.16 13.16 3.72
N VAL A 134 -9.38 13.52 3.33
CA VAL A 134 -10.13 12.84 2.24
C VAL A 134 -9.36 12.93 0.92
N ASP A 135 -8.82 14.12 0.58
CA ASP A 135 -8.00 14.33 -0.63
C ASP A 135 -6.78 13.41 -0.68
N VAL A 136 -6.14 13.18 0.46
CA VAL A 136 -4.97 12.28 0.55
C VAL A 136 -5.39 10.82 0.36
N ILE A 137 -6.55 10.41 0.87
CA ILE A 137 -7.08 9.05 0.66
C ILE A 137 -7.50 8.85 -0.80
N LEU A 138 -8.13 9.84 -1.43
CA LEU A 138 -8.47 9.81 -2.86
C LEU A 138 -7.19 9.69 -3.71
N ALA A 139 -6.16 10.48 -3.41
CA ALA A 139 -4.87 10.37 -4.10
C ALA A 139 -4.22 8.99 -3.94
N ALA A 140 -4.44 8.31 -2.82
CA ALA A 140 -4.01 6.92 -2.65
C ALA A 140 -4.81 5.97 -3.55
N GLY A 141 -6.14 6.13 -3.63
CA GLY A 141 -7.00 5.38 -4.56
C GLY A 141 -6.57 5.54 -6.02
N ASP A 142 -6.33 6.78 -6.46
CA ASP A 142 -5.85 7.10 -7.81
C ASP A 142 -4.50 6.43 -8.11
N TYR A 143 -3.58 6.47 -7.15
CA TYR A 143 -2.28 5.84 -7.28
C TYR A 143 -2.39 4.31 -7.40
N LEU A 144 -3.29 3.69 -6.64
CA LEU A 144 -3.58 2.26 -6.77
C LEU A 144 -4.17 1.95 -8.15
N ALA A 145 -5.13 2.75 -8.64
CA ALA A 145 -5.71 2.58 -9.97
C ALA A 145 -4.65 2.66 -11.08
N LEU A 146 -3.68 3.57 -10.95
CA LEU A 146 -2.55 3.70 -11.87
C LEU A 146 -1.67 2.44 -11.89
N TRP A 147 -1.43 1.83 -10.73
CA TRP A 147 -0.74 0.55 -10.65
C TRP A 147 -1.52 -0.60 -11.29
N LEU A 148 -2.84 -0.69 -11.08
CA LEU A 148 -3.68 -1.70 -11.75
C LEU A 148 -3.59 -1.57 -13.28
N ASN A 149 -3.60 -0.34 -13.80
CA ASN A 149 -3.43 -0.11 -15.24
C ASN A 149 -2.05 -0.56 -15.75
N THR A 150 -1.01 -0.40 -14.94
CA THR A 150 0.36 -0.85 -15.26
C THR A 150 0.43 -2.37 -15.31
N ILE A 151 -0.17 -3.06 -14.34
CA ILE A 151 -0.24 -4.53 -14.28
C ILE A 151 -1.02 -5.07 -15.48
N GLU A 152 -2.18 -4.47 -15.79
CA GLU A 152 -2.99 -4.86 -16.95
C GLU A 152 -2.24 -4.67 -18.28
N ALA A 153 -1.51 -3.56 -18.42
CA ALA A 153 -0.68 -3.33 -19.61
C ALA A 153 0.44 -4.38 -19.73
N ALA A 154 1.12 -4.69 -18.63
CA ALA A 154 2.17 -5.72 -18.60
C ALA A 154 1.62 -7.11 -18.95
N ALA A 155 0.47 -7.50 -18.39
CA ALA A 155 -0.22 -8.75 -18.72
C ALA A 155 -0.59 -8.85 -20.22
N ALA A 156 -0.87 -7.72 -20.86
CA ALA A 156 -1.14 -7.63 -22.30
C ALA A 156 0.12 -7.44 -23.17
N GLY A 157 1.34 -7.50 -22.60
CA GLY A 157 2.60 -7.31 -23.31
C GLY A 157 2.83 -5.87 -23.82
N ARG A 158 2.15 -4.88 -23.23
CA ARG A 158 2.28 -3.46 -23.59
C ARG A 158 3.26 -2.77 -22.65
N ALA A 159 4.13 -1.93 -23.20
CA ALA A 159 5.00 -1.07 -22.41
C ALA A 159 4.22 0.15 -21.91
N VAL A 160 4.23 0.36 -20.59
CA VAL A 160 3.70 1.54 -19.90
C VAL A 160 4.79 2.05 -18.96
N ALA A 161 4.85 3.38 -18.78
CA ALA A 161 5.76 3.97 -17.81
C ALA A 161 5.35 3.53 -16.41
N GLU A 162 6.33 3.06 -15.62
CA GLU A 162 6.10 2.69 -14.24
C GLU A 162 5.63 3.92 -13.43
N PRO A 163 4.66 3.76 -12.52
CA PRO A 163 4.24 4.83 -11.63
C PRO A 163 5.42 5.39 -10.80
N PRO A 164 5.37 6.66 -10.39
CA PRO A 164 6.42 7.23 -9.54
C PRO A 164 6.50 6.50 -8.19
N PRO A 165 7.65 6.52 -7.49
CA PRO A 165 7.79 5.91 -6.18
C PRO A 165 6.72 6.42 -5.18
N PRO A 166 6.21 5.55 -4.28
CA PRO A 166 5.10 5.90 -3.41
C PRO A 166 5.50 6.81 -2.23
N ASP A 167 6.79 7.06 -2.00
CA ASP A 167 7.28 7.64 -0.75
C ASP A 167 6.71 9.04 -0.44
N ALA A 168 6.55 9.87 -1.46
CA ALA A 168 5.93 11.19 -1.29
C ALA A 168 4.44 11.10 -0.93
N LEU A 169 3.72 10.14 -1.51
CA LEU A 169 2.32 9.87 -1.19
C LEU A 169 2.19 9.30 0.23
N ILE A 170 3.02 8.32 0.58
CA ILE A 170 3.04 7.69 1.90
C ILE A 170 3.34 8.74 2.97
N ALA A 171 4.31 9.63 2.75
CA ALA A 171 4.60 10.71 3.69
C ALA A 171 3.38 11.61 3.93
N ARG A 172 2.58 11.91 2.89
CA ARG A 172 1.34 12.67 3.02
C ARG A 172 0.27 11.91 3.81
N VAL A 173 0.11 10.61 3.56
CA VAL A 173 -0.81 9.74 4.32
C VAL A 173 -0.43 9.70 5.79
N GLN A 174 0.85 9.48 6.10
CA GLN A 174 1.37 9.44 7.48
C GLN A 174 1.24 10.79 8.19
N ALA A 175 1.47 11.90 7.48
CA ALA A 175 1.27 13.25 8.02
C ALA A 175 -0.21 13.51 8.36
N ALA A 176 -1.13 13.08 7.48
CA ALA A 176 -2.57 13.19 7.71
C ALA A 176 -3.03 12.32 8.90
N ALA A 177 -2.47 11.12 9.06
CA ALA A 177 -2.73 10.23 10.19
C ALA A 177 -2.26 10.81 11.53
N SER A 178 -1.13 11.55 11.53
CA SER A 178 -0.55 12.16 12.74
C SER A 178 -1.21 13.48 13.15
N GLY A 179 -2.20 13.97 12.39
CA GLY A 179 -2.82 15.28 12.63
C GLY A 179 -1.87 16.46 12.36
N GLY A 180 -0.85 16.29 11.50
CA GLY A 180 0.14 17.31 11.13
C GLY A 180 -0.49 18.65 10.69
N PRO A 181 0.25 19.77 10.84
CA PRO A 181 -0.31 21.06 11.20
C PRO A 181 -1.39 21.50 10.23
N ALA A 182 -2.62 21.54 10.74
CA ALA A 182 -3.62 22.41 10.20
C ALA A 182 -3.14 23.85 10.40
N GLU A 183 -2.56 24.45 9.36
CA GLU A 183 -2.81 25.88 9.12
C GLU A 183 -4.26 26.02 8.66
N ASP A 184 -5.18 25.78 9.59
CA ASP A 184 -6.52 26.31 9.53
C ASP A 184 -6.88 26.70 10.96
N GLU A 185 -6.74 28.00 11.23
CA GLU A 185 -7.13 28.66 12.46
C GLU A 185 -8.49 28.14 12.94
N PRO A 186 -8.62 27.73 14.21
CA PRO A 186 -9.93 27.58 14.82
C PRO A 186 -10.58 28.97 14.84
N LYS A 187 -11.54 29.22 13.95
CA LYS A 187 -12.55 30.26 14.17
C LYS A 187 -13.37 29.85 15.39
N GLU A 188 -12.84 30.26 16.53
CA GLU A 188 -13.50 30.39 17.81
C GLU A 188 -14.92 30.91 17.59
N ARG A 189 -15.92 30.03 17.75
CA ARG A 189 -17.28 30.48 18.02
C ARG A 189 -17.46 30.44 19.54
N PRO A 190 -17.84 31.56 20.17
CA PRO A 190 -17.98 31.61 21.60
C PRO A 190 -19.09 30.65 22.06
N ARG A 191 -18.67 29.80 22.98
CA ARG A 191 -19.38 29.09 24.04
C ARG A 191 -20.68 29.79 24.46
N LYS A 192 -21.81 29.08 24.40
CA LYS A 192 -22.91 29.31 25.34
C LYS A 192 -22.89 28.19 26.37
N GLU A 193 -22.13 28.44 27.43
CA GLU A 193 -22.39 27.84 28.73
C GLU A 193 -23.55 28.63 29.33
N ASP A 194 -24.73 28.01 29.37
CA ASP A 194 -25.70 28.31 30.43
C ASP A 194 -25.81 27.03 31.26
N ARG A 195 -25.08 27.01 32.38
CA ARG A 195 -25.40 26.13 33.50
C ARG A 195 -26.12 26.97 34.57
N GLU A 196 -27.40 26.65 34.74
CA GLU A 196 -28.17 26.40 35.98
C GLU A 196 -27.59 26.84 37.34
N PRO A 197 -28.43 27.14 38.36
CA PRO A 197 -28.94 26.01 39.18
C PRO A 197 -30.27 26.22 39.98
N ALA A 198 -30.84 25.07 40.42
CA ALA A 198 -31.52 24.81 41.71
C ALA A 198 -32.88 25.52 41.97
N GLU A 199 -33.88 25.02 42.70
CA GLU A 199 -34.16 23.84 43.54
C GLU A 199 -35.59 24.06 44.08
N ALA A 200 -36.43 23.02 44.17
CA ALA A 200 -37.43 22.85 45.25
C ALA A 200 -38.18 21.53 45.07
N ALA A 201 -37.83 20.56 45.90
CA ALA A 201 -38.68 19.42 46.22
C ALA A 201 -39.82 19.88 47.14
N ASP A 202 -41.04 19.38 46.90
CA ASP A 202 -41.98 19.07 47.97
C ASP A 202 -42.99 17.99 47.49
N ALA A 203 -42.91 16.83 48.11
CA ALA A 203 -44.01 15.90 48.31
C ALA A 203 -44.36 16.00 49.81
N PRO A 204 -45.58 15.68 50.34
CA PRO A 204 -46.44 14.57 49.90
C PRO A 204 -47.98 14.75 50.14
N ALA A 205 -48.71 13.65 49.95
CA ALA A 205 -49.89 13.20 50.72
C ALA A 205 -51.33 13.31 50.13
N ALA A 206 -51.89 12.11 49.90
CA ALA A 206 -53.16 11.59 50.45
C ALA A 206 -54.55 12.12 49.97
N GLY A 207 -55.16 11.33 49.06
CA GLY A 207 -56.57 10.86 49.06
C GLY A 207 -57.72 11.87 48.89
N PRO A 208 -59.01 11.43 48.76
CA PRO A 208 -59.51 10.06 48.68
C PRO A 208 -60.47 9.78 47.48
N LYS A 209 -60.81 8.49 47.35
CA LYS A 209 -61.85 7.85 46.53
C LYS A 209 -63.27 8.36 46.88
N PRO A 210 -64.20 8.45 45.92
CA PRO A 210 -65.62 8.29 46.22
C PRO A 210 -66.24 7.11 45.45
N GLU A 211 -66.82 6.18 46.20
CA GLU A 211 -67.96 5.34 45.83
C GLU A 211 -69.15 5.79 46.73
N PRO A 212 -70.39 5.33 46.53
CA PRO A 212 -71.17 5.19 45.31
C PRO A 212 -72.52 5.96 45.44
N ARG A 213 -73.32 6.03 44.38
CA ARG A 213 -74.78 6.14 44.52
C ARG A 213 -75.50 5.58 43.31
#